data_AF-A0A645DP27-F1
#
_entry.id   AF-A0A645DP27-F1
#
_cell.length_a   1.000
_cell.length_b   1.000
_cell.length_c   1.000
_cell.angle_alpha   90.00
_cell.angle_beta   90.00
_cell.angle_gamma   90.00
#
_symmetry.space_group_name_H-M   'P 1'
#
loop_
_entity.id
_entity.type
_entity.pdbx_description
1 polymer ?
#
loop_
_entity_poly.entity_id
_entity_poly.type
_entity_poly.pdbx_seq_one_letter_code
_entity_poly.pdbx_strand_id
1 'polypeptide(L)'
;MYPVYIEVAKFQEEKLAQRSFEWSYASEKLHKQLFEKAFESVNAGKDVELGPVQVCEVCGYTLEGEAPDRCPVCGAVKEKFKAFI
;
A
#
# COMPACT_ATOMS: atom_id res chain seq x y z
N MET A 1 -4.27 8.35 -11.57
CA MET A 1 -5.58 7.69 -11.76
C MET A 1 -6.49 7.88 -10.54
N TYR A 2 -6.20 7.24 -9.39
CA TYR A 2 -7.12 7.20 -8.26
C TYR A 2 -7.70 8.54 -7.75
N PRO A 3 -6.96 9.67 -7.68
CA PRO A 3 -7.55 10.94 -7.24
C PRO A 3 -8.81 11.32 -8.03
N VAL A 4 -8.80 11.13 -9.36
CA VAL A 4 -9.97 11.43 -10.20
C VAL A 4 -11.11 10.46 -9.92
N TYR A 5 -10.83 9.16 -9.77
CA TYR A 5 -11.86 8.16 -9.48
C TYR A 5 -12.47 8.30 -8.08
N ILE A 6 -11.70 8.78 -7.10
CA ILE A 6 -12.21 9.13 -5.77
C ILE A 6 -13.25 10.26 -5.89
N GLU A 7 -12.93 11.32 -6.65
CA GLU A 7 -13.87 12.44 -6.84
C GLU A 7 -15.11 12.03 -7.64
N VAL A 8 -14.96 11.17 -8.65
CA VAL A 8 -16.12 10.62 -9.39
C VAL A 8 -17.00 9.75 -8.48
N ALA A 9 -16.40 8.87 -7.67
CA ALA A 9 -17.16 8.03 -6.74
C ALA A 9 -17.89 8.86 -5.67
N LYS A 10 -17.27 9.94 -5.18
CA LYS A 10 -17.94 10.92 -4.29
C LYS A 10 -19.12 11.59 -4.98
N PHE A 11 -18.93 12.06 -6.21
CA PHE A 11 -19.98 12.71 -7.00
C PHE A 11 -21.17 11.79 -7.27
N GLN A 12 -20.92 10.49 -7.48
CA GLN A 12 -21.95 9.48 -7.71
C GLN A 12 -22.50 8.84 -6.43
N GLU A 13 -22.03 9.28 -5.25
CA GLU A 13 -22.41 8.71 -3.93
C GLU A 13 -22.07 7.21 -3.76
N GLU A 14 -21.13 6.70 -4.55
CA GLU A 14 -20.71 5.30 -4.55
C GLU A 14 -19.67 5.02 -3.45
N LYS A 15 -20.14 4.96 -2.20
CA LYS A 15 -19.28 4.86 -1.00
C LYS A 15 -18.30 3.68 -1.02
N LEU A 16 -18.71 2.54 -1.57
CA LEU A 16 -17.84 1.36 -1.63
C LEU A 16 -16.71 1.54 -2.67
N ALA A 17 -17.01 2.19 -3.79
CA ALA A 17 -16.02 2.53 -4.81
C ALA A 17 -15.04 3.56 -4.27
N GLN A 18 -15.55 4.63 -3.65
CA GLN A 18 -14.72 5.66 -3.01
C GLN A 18 -13.72 5.03 -2.04
N ARG A 19 -14.19 4.20 -1.10
CA ARG A 19 -13.34 3.52 -0.12
C ARG A 19 -12.27 2.66 -0.79
N SER A 20 -12.65 1.89 -1.80
CA SER A 20 -11.72 1.01 -2.51
C SER A 20 -10.62 1.83 -3.20
N PHE A 21 -10.98 2.95 -3.84
CA PHE A 21 -10.01 3.82 -4.49
C PHE A 21 -9.10 4.56 -3.49
N GLU A 22 -9.63 4.98 -2.34
CA GLU A 22 -8.84 5.60 -1.26
C GLU A 22 -7.81 4.61 -0.70
N TRP A 23 -8.22 3.36 -0.47
CA TRP A 23 -7.33 2.29 -0.02
C TRP A 23 -6.23 2.01 -1.04
N SER A 24 -6.58 1.78 -2.30
CA SER A 24 -5.59 1.55 -3.35
C SER A 24 -4.65 2.74 -3.51
N TYR A 25 -5.17 3.99 -3.48
CA TYR A 25 -4.33 5.18 -3.60
C TYR A 25 -3.30 5.30 -2.48
N ALA A 26 -3.68 4.96 -1.24
CA ALA A 26 -2.75 4.92 -0.13
C ALA A 26 -1.66 3.86 -0.37
N SER A 27 -2.04 2.65 -0.78
CA SER A 27 -1.10 1.55 -1.05
C SER A 27 -0.13 1.85 -2.18
N GLU A 28 -0.59 2.43 -3.30
CA GLU A 28 0.28 2.72 -4.45
C GLU A 28 1.36 3.76 -4.14
N LYS A 29 1.14 4.66 -3.17
CA LYS A 29 2.18 5.59 -2.73
C LYS A 29 3.37 4.86 -2.11
N LEU A 30 3.10 3.82 -1.32
CA LEU A 30 4.13 2.99 -0.70
C LEU A 30 4.77 2.06 -1.74
N HIS A 31 3.99 1.50 -2.68
CA HIS A 31 4.53 0.73 -3.79
C HIS A 31 5.54 1.53 -4.60
N LYS A 32 5.22 2.79 -4.93
CA LYS A 32 6.14 3.68 -5.63
C LYS A 32 7.47 3.84 -4.88
N GLN A 33 7.43 4.04 -3.56
CA GLN A 33 8.64 4.16 -2.74
C GLN A 33 9.49 2.88 -2.74
N LEU A 34 8.85 1.71 -2.63
CA LEU A 34 9.54 0.42 -2.69
C LEU A 34 10.16 0.17 -4.06
N PHE A 35 9.45 0.51 -5.14
CA PHE A 35 9.98 0.39 -6.50
C PHE A 35 11.11 1.39 -6.78
N GLU A 36 11.04 2.61 -6.24
CA GLU A 36 12.14 3.59 -6.34
C GLU A 36 13.40 3.04 -5.65
N LYS A 37 13.28 2.49 -4.44
CA LYS A 37 14.39 1.82 -3.73
C LYS A 37 14.97 0.64 -4.53
N ALA A 38 14.10 -0.19 -5.10
CA ALA A 38 14.52 -1.32 -5.92
C ALA A 38 15.23 -0.87 -7.21
N PHE A 39 14.70 0.16 -7.86
CA PHE A 39 15.28 0.74 -9.08
C PHE A 39 16.66 1.34 -8.83
N GLU A 40 16.84 2.06 -7.71
CA GLU A 40 18.14 2.59 -7.30
C GLU A 40 19.18 1.47 -7.09
N SER A 41 18.77 0.35 -6.46
CA SER A 41 19.66 -0.79 -6.22
C SER A 41 20.10 -1.46 -7.53
N VAL A 42 19.15 -1.69 -8.44
CA VAL A 42 19.42 -2.27 -9.76
C VAL A 42 20.35 -1.38 -10.58
N ASN A 43 20.16 -0.06 -10.57
CA ASN A 43 21.04 0.88 -11.27
C ASN A 43 22.46 0.91 -10.68
N ALA A 44 22.62 0.58 -9.41
CA ALA A 44 23.91 0.39 -8.77
C ALA A 44 24.54 -0.99 -9.04
N GLY A 45 23.90 -1.84 -9.86
CA GLY A 45 24.37 -3.18 -10.19
C GLY A 45 24.21 -4.19 -9.06
N LYS A 46 23.28 -3.95 -8.13
CA LYS A 46 23.01 -4.79 -6.95
C LYS A 46 21.55 -5.23 -6.93
N ASP A 47 21.29 -6.32 -6.21
CA ASP A 47 19.92 -6.67 -5.83
C ASP A 47 19.43 -5.73 -4.71
N VAL A 48 18.12 -5.59 -4.58
CA VAL A 48 17.53 -4.76 -3.53
C VAL A 48 17.58 -5.48 -2.19
N GLU A 49 18.12 -4.83 -1.17
CA GLU A 49 18.01 -5.30 0.20
C GLU A 49 16.71 -4.80 0.82
N LEU A 50 15.78 -5.72 1.05
CA LEU A 50 14.52 -5.47 1.74
C LEU A 50 14.46 -6.28 3.03
N GLY A 51 13.97 -5.66 4.10
CA GLY A 51 13.44 -6.39 5.24
C GLY A 51 12.12 -7.12 4.90
N PRO A 52 11.45 -7.71 5.91
CA PRO A 52 10.14 -8.32 5.70
C PRO A 52 9.16 -7.34 5.06
N VAL A 53 8.46 -7.76 4.01
CA VAL A 53 7.40 -6.96 3.39
C VAL A 53 6.06 -7.39 3.98
N GLN A 54 5.34 -6.44 4.56
CA GLN A 54 4.06 -6.68 5.22
C GLN A 54 2.94 -6.15 4.34
N VAL A 55 1.92 -6.98 4.09
CA VAL A 55 0.75 -6.60 3.29
C VAL A 55 -0.52 -6.78 4.13
N CYS A 56 -1.27 -5.71 4.32
CA CYS A 56 -2.59 -5.77 4.96
C CYS A 56 -3.58 -6.50 4.04
N GLU A 57 -4.10 -7.66 4.47
CA GLU A 57 -5.03 -8.48 3.69
C GLU A 57 -6.42 -7.85 3.50
N VAL A 58 -6.71 -6.74 4.21
CA VAL A 58 -7.99 -6.03 4.11
C VAL A 58 -7.98 -4.95 3.04
N CYS A 59 -6.92 -4.14 2.99
CA CYS A 59 -6.86 -2.95 2.13
C CYS A 59 -5.63 -2.87 1.23
N GLY A 60 -4.71 -3.84 1.32
CA GLY A 60 -3.49 -3.88 0.53
C GLY A 60 -2.41 -2.88 0.95
N TYR A 61 -2.49 -2.27 2.13
CA TYR A 61 -1.42 -1.40 2.63
C TYR A 61 -0.12 -2.20 2.78
N THR A 62 0.91 -1.78 2.06
CA THR A 62 2.19 -2.48 1.95
C THR A 62 3.29 -1.65 2.58
N LEU A 63 4.13 -2.26 3.42
CA LEU A 63 5.31 -1.62 4.00
C LEU A 63 6.47 -2.61 4.12
N GLU A 64 7.69 -2.08 4.16
CA GLU A 64 8.89 -2.81 4.59
C GLU A 64 9.05 -2.68 6.12
N GLY A 65 9.42 -3.78 6.78
CA GLY A 65 9.69 -3.85 8.21
C GLY A 65 8.60 -4.59 9.00
N GLU A 66 8.39 -4.15 10.25
CA GLU A 66 7.36 -4.74 11.09
C GLU A 66 5.98 -4.15 10.82
N ALA A 67 4.95 -5.02 10.85
CA ALA A 67 3.58 -4.57 10.73
C ALA A 67 3.17 -3.72 11.96
N PRO A 68 2.45 -2.60 11.76
CA PRO A 68 1.94 -1.79 12.86
C PRO A 68 0.82 -2.51 13.61
N ASP A 69 0.55 -2.09 14.85
CA ASP A 69 -0.55 -2.65 15.65
C ASP A 69 -1.92 -2.47 14.98
N ARG A 70 -2.09 -1.35 14.26
CA ARG A 70 -3.25 -1.06 13.43
C ARG A 70 -2.83 -0.52 12.08
N CYS A 71 -3.47 -1.01 11.03
CA CYS A 71 -3.30 -0.50 9.67
C CYS A 71 -3.70 0.98 9.62
N PRO A 72 -2.82 1.89 9.16
CA PRO A 72 -3.11 3.32 9.12
C PRO A 72 -4.15 3.70 8.06
N VAL A 73 -4.51 2.76 7.17
CA VAL A 73 -5.47 2.97 6.07
C VAL A 73 -6.87 2.48 6.44
N CYS A 74 -7.01 1.26 6.97
CA CYS A 74 -8.31 0.65 7.25
C CYS A 74 -8.57 0.30 8.72
N GLY A 75 -7.58 0.48 9.61
CA GLY A 75 -7.70 0.19 11.04
C GLY A 75 -7.66 -1.29 11.43
N ALA A 76 -7.45 -2.20 10.46
CA ALA A 76 -7.27 -3.63 10.72
C ALA A 76 -6.11 -3.89 11.69
N VAL A 77 -6.26 -4.91 12.54
CA VAL A 77 -5.25 -5.30 13.54
C VAL A 77 -4.05 -5.99 12.89
N LYS A 78 -2.90 -6.01 13.58
CA LYS A 78 -1.63 -6.56 13.11
C LYS A 78 -1.73 -7.99 12.55
N GLU A 79 -2.61 -8.81 13.09
CA GLU A 79 -2.82 -10.20 12.66
C GLU A 79 -3.42 -10.32 11.25
N LYS A 80 -3.91 -9.21 10.68
CA LYS A 80 -4.38 -9.13 9.29
C LYS A 80 -3.27 -8.75 8.31
N PHE A 81 -2.03 -8.65 8.76
CA PHE A 81 -0.88 -8.49 7.88
C PHE A 81 -0.27 -9.85 7.55
N LYS A 82 -0.01 -10.04 6.26
CA LYS A 82 0.79 -11.16 5.77
C LYS A 82 2.23 -10.68 5.55
N ALA A 83 3.17 -11.38 6.17
CA ALA A 83 4.60 -11.15 5.98
C ALA A 83 5.12 -11.96 4.78
N PHE A 84 5.97 -11.32 3.98
CA PHE A 84 6.80 -11.93 2.94
C PHE A 84 8.25 -11.69 3.32
N ILE A 85 9.02 -12.78 3.36
CA ILE A 85 10.39 -12.83 3.89
C ILE A 85 11.27 -13.50 2.84
#